data_AF-A0A2H0RQH7-F1
#
_entry.id   AF-A0A2H0RQH7-F1
#
_cell.length_a   1.000
_cell.length_b   1.000
_cell.length_c   1.000
_cell.angle_alpha   90.00
_cell.angle_beta   90.00
_cell.angle_gamma   90.00
#
_symmetry.space_group_name_H-M   'P 1'
#
loop_
_entity.id
_entity.type
_entity.pdbx_description
1 polymer ?
#
loop_
_entity_poly.entity_id
_entity_poly.type
_entity_poly.pdbx_seq_one_letter_code
_entity_poly.pdbx_strand_id
1 'polypeptide(L)'
;METILHTIEAVIENLDLVCELFAAIFGYVGIAIILYGGLKGFMHFLHATMSRKGHIPHIRIELAAHLSLGLEFLVGKDIVETIVDPSWDDLGKLIVVVLLRTGVSLFLEYELLQTKKGVHHLPTRIPLTQKDG
;
A
#
# COMPACT_ATOMS: atom_id res chain seq x y z
N MET A 1 41.42 -9.43 25.12
CA MET A 1 40.81 -8.19 24.59
C MET A 1 40.73 -8.26 23.06
N GLU A 2 41.82 -8.60 22.37
CA GLU A 2 41.87 -8.70 20.90
C GLU A 2 40.97 -9.81 20.29
N THR A 3 40.85 -10.99 20.91
CA THR A 3 39.96 -12.06 20.41
C THR A 3 38.47 -11.67 20.45
N ILE A 4 38.09 -10.86 21.44
CA ILE A 4 36.71 -10.37 21.58
C ILE A 4 36.41 -9.36 20.47
N LEU A 5 37.37 -8.47 20.19
CA LEU A 5 37.23 -7.47 19.13
C LEU A 5 37.06 -8.12 17.75
N HIS A 6 37.88 -9.11 17.41
CA HIS A 6 37.74 -9.86 16.15
C HIS A 6 36.44 -10.65 16.05
N THR A 7 35.94 -11.19 17.16
CA THR A 7 34.66 -11.92 17.18
C THR A 7 33.49 -10.96 16.94
N ILE A 8 33.54 -9.74 17.48
CA ILE A 8 32.52 -8.72 17.29
C ILE A 8 32.50 -8.24 15.83
N GLU A 9 33.67 -7.94 15.25
CA GLU A 9 33.77 -7.51 13.84
C GLU A 9 33.19 -8.57 12.89
N ALA A 10 33.56 -9.85 13.08
CA ALA A 10 33.04 -10.93 12.27
C ALA A 10 31.52 -11.12 12.42
N VAL A 11 30.95 -10.86 13.61
CA VAL A 11 29.49 -10.94 13.82
C VAL A 11 28.76 -9.79 13.13
N ILE A 12 29.29 -8.56 13.18
CA ILE A 12 28.70 -7.39 12.53
C ILE A 12 28.71 -7.57 11.01
N GLU A 13 29.83 -8.01 10.43
CA GLU A 13 29.95 -8.21 8.98
C GLU A 13 28.96 -9.28 8.46
N ASN A 14 28.74 -10.35 9.23
CA ASN A 14 27.72 -11.35 8.90
C ASN A 14 26.29 -10.81 9.04
N LEU A 15 26.03 -9.93 10.01
CA LEU A 15 24.72 -9.35 10.23
C LEU A 15 24.35 -8.35 9.13
N ASP A 16 25.29 -7.50 8.72
CA ASP A 16 25.10 -6.50 7.66
C ASP A 16 24.72 -7.18 6.34
N LEU A 17 25.42 -8.26 5.96
CA LEU A 17 25.12 -9.05 4.76
C LEU A 17 23.71 -9.65 4.80
N VAL A 18 23.28 -10.16 5.96
CA VAL A 18 21.94 -10.73 6.11
C VAL A 18 20.88 -9.64 6.00
N CYS A 19 21.07 -8.51 6.66
CA CYS A 19 20.16 -7.37 6.60
C CYS A 19 20.06 -6.80 5.18
N GLU A 20 21.18 -6.62 4.48
CA GLU A 20 21.20 -6.14 3.09
C GLU A 20 20.45 -7.10 2.16
N LEU A 21 20.59 -8.41 2.35
CA LEU A 21 19.83 -9.40 1.61
C LEU A 21 18.32 -9.27 1.86
N PHE A 22 17.90 -9.11 3.13
CA PHE A 22 16.49 -8.89 3.46
C PHE A 22 15.97 -7.59 2.83
N ALA A 23 16.69 -6.49 3.00
CA ALA A 23 16.33 -5.20 2.41
C ALA A 23 16.14 -5.30 0.90
N ALA A 24 17.05 -5.99 0.20
CA ALA A 24 16.93 -6.25 -1.23
C ALA A 24 15.67 -7.05 -1.56
N ILE A 25 15.39 -8.14 -0.84
CA ILE A 25 14.18 -8.97 -1.05
C ILE A 25 12.91 -8.13 -0.87
N PHE A 26 12.80 -7.39 0.23
CA PHE A 26 11.67 -6.50 0.50
C PHE A 26 11.51 -5.46 -0.62
N GLY A 27 12.61 -4.85 -1.06
CA GLY A 27 12.64 -3.91 -2.17
C GLY A 27 12.09 -4.50 -3.46
N TYR A 28 12.63 -5.64 -3.89
CA TYR A 28 12.21 -6.29 -5.14
C TYR A 28 10.75 -6.76 -5.11
N VAL A 29 10.31 -7.33 -3.99
CA VAL A 29 8.92 -7.77 -3.82
C VAL A 29 7.96 -6.57 -3.84
N GLY A 30 8.29 -5.50 -3.12
CA GLY A 30 7.48 -4.28 -3.11
C GLY A 30 7.34 -3.66 -4.50
N ILE A 31 8.45 -3.53 -5.23
CA ILE A 31 8.46 -3.02 -6.61
C ILE A 31 7.66 -3.93 -7.54
N ALA A 32 7.81 -5.25 -7.44
CA ALA A 32 7.07 -6.20 -8.29
C ALA A 32 5.56 -6.09 -8.08
N ILE A 33 5.09 -5.95 -6.84
CA ILE A 33 3.66 -5.78 -6.51
C ILE A 33 3.14 -4.46 -7.08
N ILE A 34 3.87 -3.35 -6.90
CA ILE A 34 3.49 -2.04 -7.42
C ILE A 34 3.38 -2.07 -8.94
N LEU A 35 4.39 -2.65 -9.62
CA LEU A 35 4.40 -2.77 -11.08
C LEU A 35 3.25 -3.63 -11.58
N TYR A 36 2.99 -4.77 -10.96
CA TYR A 36 1.89 -5.66 -11.33
C TYR A 36 0.53 -4.97 -11.19
N GLY A 37 0.28 -4.36 -10.02
CA GLY A 37 -0.97 -3.64 -9.76
C GLY A 37 -1.17 -2.44 -10.68
N GLY A 38 -0.10 -1.67 -10.91
CA GLY A 38 -0.07 -0.55 -11.84
C GLY A 38 -0.38 -0.97 -13.28
N LEU A 39 0.26 -2.04 -13.76
CA LEU A 39 0.05 -2.55 -15.12
C LEU A 39 -1.38 -3.09 -15.31
N LYS A 40 -1.88 -3.87 -14.35
CA LYS A 40 -3.26 -4.39 -14.36
C LYS A 40 -4.28 -3.26 -14.36
N GLY A 41 -4.09 -2.27 -13.48
CA GLY A 41 -4.94 -1.09 -13.40
C GLY A 41 -4.92 -0.27 -14.69
N PHE A 42 -3.75 -0.08 -15.29
CA PHE A 42 -3.57 0.63 -16.55
C PHE A 42 -4.25 -0.07 -17.72
N MET A 43 -4.07 -1.38 -17.87
CA MET A 43 -4.74 -2.18 -18.90
C MET A 43 -6.26 -2.08 -18.78
N HIS A 44 -6.78 -2.17 -17.55
CA HIS A 44 -8.22 -2.11 -17.30
C HIS A 44 -8.78 -0.71 -17.55
N PHE A 45 -8.04 0.34 -17.22
CA PHE A 45 -8.38 1.74 -17.51
C PHE A 45 -8.44 2.02 -19.00
N LEU A 46 -7.47 1.52 -19.77
CA LEU A 46 -7.41 1.70 -21.22
C LEU A 46 -8.60 1.02 -21.91
N HIS A 47 -8.92 -0.21 -21.50
CA HIS A 47 -10.09 -0.93 -22.00
C HIS A 47 -11.42 -0.25 -21.61
N ALA A 48 -11.54 0.23 -20.38
CA ALA A 48 -12.73 0.93 -19.89
C ALA A 48 -12.97 2.27 -20.61
N THR A 49 -11.91 3.01 -20.91
CA THR A 49 -11.96 4.28 -21.67
C THR A 49 -12.43 4.06 -23.10
N MET A 50 -11.98 2.98 -23.75
CA MET A 50 -12.41 2.62 -25.10
C MET A 50 -13.89 2.20 -25.16
N SER A 51 -14.45 1.66 -24.07
CA SER A 51 -15.78 1.04 -24.05
C SER A 51 -16.91 1.97 -23.54
N ARG A 52 -16.64 3.25 -23.20
CA ARG A 52 -17.63 4.28 -22.76
C ARG A 52 -18.66 3.87 -21.68
N LYS A 53 -18.46 2.76 -20.95
CA LYS A 53 -19.41 2.24 -19.94
C LYS A 53 -18.77 1.83 -18.59
N GLY A 54 -17.50 2.15 -18.36
CA GLY A 54 -16.75 1.55 -17.25
C GLY A 54 -16.97 2.19 -15.87
N HIS A 55 -17.29 1.39 -14.86
CA HIS A 55 -17.29 1.73 -13.45
C HIS A 55 -15.85 2.00 -12.95
N ILE A 56 -15.36 3.23 -13.16
CA ILE A 56 -14.05 3.74 -12.71
C ILE A 56 -13.75 3.50 -11.20
N PRO A 57 -14.73 3.52 -10.27
CA PRO A 57 -14.44 3.37 -8.84
C PRO A 57 -13.77 2.05 -8.45
N HIS A 58 -14.10 0.95 -9.13
CA HIS A 58 -13.58 -0.37 -8.77
C HIS A 58 -12.09 -0.51 -9.14
N ILE A 59 -11.69 0.02 -10.29
CA ILE A 59 -10.31 0.02 -10.78
C ILE A 59 -9.40 0.82 -9.83
N ARG A 60 -9.89 1.97 -9.33
CA ARG A 60 -9.16 2.80 -8.37
C ARG A 60 -8.89 2.06 -7.06
N ILE A 61 -9.89 1.36 -6.52
CA ILE A 61 -9.74 0.62 -5.25
C ILE A 61 -8.74 -0.53 -5.40
N GLU A 62 -8.81 -1.28 -6.51
CA GLU A 62 -7.89 -2.39 -6.76
C GLU A 62 -6.44 -1.90 -6.96
N LEU A 63 -6.25 -0.79 -7.70
CA LEU A 63 -4.95 -0.16 -7.85
C LEU A 63 -4.40 0.34 -6.51
N ALA A 64 -5.23 1.00 -5.70
CA ALA A 64 -4.84 1.49 -4.38
C ALA A 64 -4.42 0.34 -3.45
N ALA A 65 -5.09 -0.81 -3.52
CA ALA A 65 -4.73 -1.99 -2.73
C ALA A 65 -3.31 -2.51 -3.05
N HIS A 66 -2.97 -2.65 -4.34
CA HIS A 66 -1.64 -3.11 -4.75
C HIS A 66 -0.54 -2.09 -4.41
N LEU A 67 -0.81 -0.79 -4.61
CA LEU A 67 0.12 0.28 -4.22
C LEU A 67 0.37 0.28 -2.70
N SER A 68 -0.69 0.17 -1.91
CA SER A 68 -0.64 0.13 -0.45
C SER A 68 0.19 -1.05 0.04
N LEU A 69 -0.01 -2.23 -0.54
CA LEU A 69 0.74 -3.44 -0.20
C LEU A 69 2.22 -3.31 -0.56
N GLY A 70 2.56 -2.92 -1.80
CA GLY A 70 3.96 -2.80 -2.19
C GLY A 70 4.72 -1.73 -1.40
N LEU A 71 4.03 -0.67 -0.95
CA LEU A 71 4.63 0.34 -0.08
C LEU A 71 4.93 -0.19 1.32
N GLU A 72 4.18 -1.16 1.85
CA GLU A 72 4.54 -1.83 3.12
C GLU A 72 5.86 -2.57 3.02
N PHE A 73 6.11 -3.23 1.89
CA PHE A 73 7.37 -3.91 1.65
C PHE A 73 8.54 -2.90 1.50
N LEU A 74 8.31 -1.77 0.82
CA LEU A 74 9.33 -0.72 0.69
C LEU A 74 9.65 -0.06 2.04
N VAL A 75 8.65 0.23 2.86
CA VAL A 75 8.84 0.71 4.24
C VAL A 75 9.62 -0.33 5.07
N GLY A 76 9.34 -1.62 4.88
CA GLY A 76 10.10 -2.71 5.50
C GLY A 76 11.58 -2.70 5.11
N LYS A 77 11.89 -2.53 3.81
CA LYS A 77 13.26 -2.36 3.32
C LYS A 77 13.95 -1.18 4.00
N ASP A 78 13.31 -0.01 4.02
CA ASP A 78 13.89 1.21 4.59
C ASP A 78 14.16 1.04 6.10
N ILE A 79 13.26 0.36 6.83
CA ILE A 79 13.47 0.01 8.25
C ILE A 79 14.70 -0.88 8.41
N VAL A 80 14.86 -1.91 7.58
CA VAL A 80 16.03 -2.81 7.64
C VAL A 80 17.33 -2.03 7.35
N GLU A 81 17.33 -1.14 6.36
CA GLU A 81 18.49 -0.28 6.06
C GLU A 81 18.83 0.65 7.24
N THR A 82 17.83 1.25 7.90
CA THR A 82 18.06 2.12 9.06
C THR A 82 18.62 1.39 10.30
N ILE A 83 18.45 0.07 10.39
CA ILE A 83 19.04 -0.75 11.46
C ILE A 83 20.53 -0.98 11.22
N VAL A 84 20.94 -1.12 9.95
CA VAL A 84 22.33 -1.35 9.54
C VAL A 84 23.12 -0.05 9.58
N ASP A 85 22.60 1.01 8.95
CA ASP A 85 23.22 2.34 8.96
C ASP A 85 22.18 3.39 9.40
N PRO A 86 22.12 3.71 10.71
CA PRO A 86 21.18 4.71 11.21
C PRO A 86 21.61 6.12 10.79
N SER A 87 21.13 6.58 9.64
CA SER A 87 21.28 7.96 9.17
C SER A 87 20.04 8.80 9.46
N TRP A 88 20.24 10.03 9.93
CA TRP A 88 19.16 11.01 10.17
C TRP A 88 18.35 11.33 8.91
N ASP A 89 18.98 11.27 7.73
CA ASP A 89 18.32 11.54 6.45
C ASP A 89 17.38 10.40 6.03
N ASP A 90 17.74 9.15 6.31
CA ASP A 90 16.95 7.97 5.94
C ASP A 90 15.70 7.84 6.80
N LEU A 91 15.81 8.17 8.10
CA LEU A 91 14.65 8.28 8.97
C LEU A 91 13.67 9.37 8.49
N GLY A 92 14.18 10.47 7.94
CA GLY A 92 13.37 11.54 7.35
C GLY A 92 12.59 11.10 6.11
N LYS A 93 13.23 10.37 5.17
CA LYS A 93 12.57 9.83 3.98
C LYS A 93 11.45 8.87 4.35
N LEU A 94 11.70 7.99 5.32
CA LEU A 94 10.72 7.02 5.80
C LEU A 94 9.46 7.72 6.34
N ILE A 95 9.62 8.74 7.18
CA ILE A 95 8.51 9.50 7.75
C ILE A 95 7.70 10.19 6.64
N VAL A 96 8.35 10.77 5.64
CA VAL A 96 7.67 11.43 4.51
C VAL A 96 6.82 10.42 3.72
N VAL A 97 7.38 9.24 3.39
CA VAL A 97 6.64 8.20 2.65
C VAL A 97 5.42 7.71 3.44
N VAL A 98 5.56 7.50 4.74
CA VAL A 98 4.46 7.09 5.62
C VAL A 98 3.36 8.16 5.66
N LEU A 99 3.73 9.43 5.82
CA LEU A 99 2.77 10.55 5.83
C LEU A 99 2.03 10.69 4.50
N LEU A 100 2.74 10.56 3.37
CA LEU A 100 2.14 10.59 2.03
C LEU A 100 1.09 9.48 1.88
N ARG A 101 1.42 8.26 2.31
CA ARG A 101 0.49 7.13 2.29
C ARG A 101 -0.76 7.40 3.11
N THR A 102 -0.59 7.88 4.33
CA THR A 102 -1.72 8.20 5.22
C THR A 102 -2.59 9.30 4.60
N GLY A 103 -1.98 10.36 4.06
CA GLY A 103 -2.72 11.46 3.41
C GLY A 103 -3.56 10.99 2.23
N VAL A 104 -2.99 10.18 1.32
CA VAL A 104 -3.70 9.67 0.14
C VAL A 104 -4.81 8.69 0.52
N SER A 105 -4.54 7.75 1.44
CA SER A 105 -5.55 6.78 1.90
C SER A 105 -6.73 7.46 2.58
N LEU A 106 -6.49 8.48 3.41
CA LEU A 106 -7.55 9.26 4.05
C LEU A 106 -8.37 10.06 3.04
N PHE A 107 -7.74 10.65 2.02
CA PHE A 107 -8.44 11.37 0.96
C PHE A 107 -9.38 10.44 0.17
N LEU A 108 -8.91 9.25 -0.19
CA LEU A 108 -9.70 8.28 -0.95
C LEU A 108 -10.89 7.76 -0.13
N GLU A 109 -10.67 7.41 1.15
CA GLU A 109 -11.75 6.95 2.03
C GLU A 109 -12.80 8.05 2.25
N TYR A 110 -12.36 9.30 2.35
CA TYR A 110 -13.25 10.45 2.41
C TYR A 110 -14.10 10.63 1.14
N GLU A 111 -13.53 10.48 -0.07
CA GLU A 111 -14.28 10.51 -1.33
C GLU A 111 -15.30 9.36 -1.45
N LEU A 112 -14.92 8.15 -1.03
CA LEU A 112 -15.80 6.98 -1.07
C LEU A 112 -17.00 7.13 -0.10
N LEU A 113 -16.78 7.68 1.09
CA LEU A 113 -17.83 7.95 2.07
C LEU A 113 -18.83 9.00 1.57
N GLN A 114 -18.36 10.03 0.87
CA GLN A 114 -19.24 11.03 0.27
C GLN A 114 -20.08 10.43 -0.87
N THR A 115 -19.48 9.57 -1.69
CA THR A 115 -20.19 8.90 -2.79
C THR A 115 -21.24 7.91 -2.26
N LYS A 116 -20.99 7.22 -1.13
CA LYS A 116 -21.97 6.29 -0.51
C LYS A 116 -23.15 6.99 0.18
N LYS A 117 -23.01 8.23 0.64
CA LYS A 117 -24.08 8.95 1.37
C LYS A 117 -25.25 9.38 0.48
N GLY A 118 -25.18 9.24 -0.83
CA GLY A 118 -26.28 9.50 -1.76
C GLY A 118 -27.27 8.34 -1.99
N VAL A 119 -27.04 7.15 -1.42
CA VAL A 119 -27.83 5.93 -1.72
C VAL A 119 -28.40 5.28 -0.46
N HIS A 120 -29.07 6.05 0.40
CA HIS A 120 -29.92 5.49 1.46
C HIS A 120 -31.16 6.35 1.75
N HIS A 121 -31.99 6.53 0.72
CA HIS A 121 -33.40 6.92 0.85
C HIS A 121 -34.26 5.97 0.02
N LEU A 122 -34.27 4.69 0.36
CA LEU A 122 -35.42 3.86 -0.02
C LEU A 122 -36.37 3.87 1.18
N PRO A 123 -37.51 4.58 1.11
CA PRO A 123 -38.54 4.44 2.11
C PRO A 123 -39.05 3.00 2.02
N THR A 124 -39.01 2.29 3.12
CA THR A 124 -39.66 0.98 3.28
C THR A 124 -41.18 1.18 3.23
N ARG A 125 -41.74 1.45 2.04
CA ARG A 125 -43.18 1.29 1.80
C ARG A 125 -43.44 -0.19 1.61
N ILE A 126 -43.76 -0.87 2.70
CA ILE A 126 -44.54 -2.10 2.63
C ILE A 126 -45.97 -1.64 2.29
N PRO A 127 -46.53 -1.98 1.12
CA PRO A 127 -47.93 -1.71 0.85
C PRO A 127 -48.78 -2.56 1.81
N LEU A 128 -49.72 -1.90 2.47
CA LEU A 128 -50.79 -2.54 3.21
C LEU A 128 -51.54 -3.45 2.24
N THR A 129 -51.36 -4.77 2.38
CA THR A 129 -52.30 -5.73 1.79
C THR A 129 -53.58 -5.67 2.61
N GLN A 130 -54.44 -4.73 2.22
CA GLN A 130 -55.86 -4.82 2.46
C GLN A 130 -56.34 -6.14 1.86
N LYS A 131 -56.70 -7.09 2.72
CA LYS A 131 -57.46 -8.26 2.33
C LYS A 131 -58.84 -8.13 2.97
N ASP A 132 -59.67 -7.39 2.26
CA ASP A 132 -61.12 -7.53 2.32
C ASP A 132 -61.48 -8.81 1.56
N GLY A 133 -62.36 -9.64 2.13
CA GLY A 133 -62.85 -10.90 1.56
C GLY A 133 -63.05 -11.98 2.59
#